data_AF-A0A3R7WDE8-F1
#
_entry.id   AF-A0A3R7WDE8-F1
#
_cell.length_a   1.000
_cell.length_b   1.000
_cell.length_c   1.000
_cell.angle_alpha   90.00
_cell.angle_beta   90.00
_cell.angle_gamma   90.00
#
_symmetry.space_group_name_H-M   'P 1'
#
loop_
_entity.id
_entity.type
_entity.pdbx_description
1 polymer ?
#
loop_
_entity_poly.entity_id
_entity_poly.type
_entity_poly.pdbx_seq_one_letter_code
_entity_poly.pdbx_strand_id
1 'polypeptide(L)'
;MKTHNKWKTALDYVVGLVTAPSQRTLTLIATHCSSMNNQAFSHFPAQSPWDHRKLTDWIMDQGWRTIGNNGALVIDECGNPKAGKHSVAVSRQYCGNIGKLENSQVGVFMAYVKGDRRLLLNYRLYIPAYWIDDPDRCDAAGIPKEHQVFKTKSELVSMAV
;
A
#
# COMPACT_ATOMS: atom_id res chain seq x y z
N MET A 1 -15.35 -6.18 -21.83
CA MET A 1 -15.43 -6.54 -20.39
C MET A 1 -16.31 -5.49 -19.70
N LYS A 2 -17.52 -5.84 -19.25
CA LYS A 2 -18.39 -4.87 -18.54
C LYS A 2 -17.91 -4.75 -17.10
N THR A 3 -17.24 -3.65 -16.77
CA THR A 3 -16.79 -3.39 -15.40
C THR A 3 -18.00 -3.04 -14.55
N HIS A 4 -18.49 -3.99 -13.74
CA HIS A 4 -19.54 -3.69 -12.78
C HIS A 4 -19.06 -2.64 -11.79
N ASN A 5 -19.88 -1.63 -11.51
CA ASN A 5 -19.56 -0.61 -10.52
C ASN A 5 -19.42 -1.26 -9.13
N LYS A 6 -18.24 -1.15 -8.50
CA LYS A 6 -17.90 -1.74 -7.19
C LYS A 6 -17.85 -0.70 -6.07
N TRP A 7 -18.38 0.51 -6.26
CA TRP A 7 -18.30 1.59 -5.28
C TRP A 7 -18.77 1.17 -3.87
N LYS A 8 -19.87 0.41 -3.78
CA LYS A 8 -20.43 -0.04 -2.51
C LYS A 8 -19.46 -0.97 -1.78
N THR A 9 -18.85 -1.90 -2.52
CA THR A 9 -17.81 -2.81 -1.98
C THR A 9 -16.59 -2.03 -1.50
N ALA A 10 -16.17 -1.02 -2.26
CA ALA A 10 -15.05 -0.16 -1.88
C ALA A 10 -15.35 0.63 -0.60
N LEU A 11 -16.57 1.17 -0.46
CA LEU A 11 -16.99 1.89 0.73
C LEU A 11 -17.05 0.95 1.94
N ASP A 12 -17.70 -0.21 1.83
CA ASP A 12 -17.77 -1.21 2.90
C ASP A 12 -16.36 -1.66 3.35
N TYR A 13 -15.43 -1.79 2.40
CA TYR A 13 -14.01 -2.07 2.67
C TYR A 13 -13.31 -0.98 3.47
N VAL A 14 -13.43 0.27 3.03
CA VAL A 14 -12.81 1.41 3.75
C VAL A 14 -13.43 1.56 5.14
N VAL A 15 -14.76 1.49 5.24
CA VAL A 15 -15.48 1.56 6.51
C VAL A 15 -14.95 0.49 7.46
N GLY A 16 -14.87 -0.77 7.05
CA GLY A 16 -14.37 -1.83 7.92
C GLY A 16 -12.90 -1.69 8.32
N LEU A 17 -12.04 -1.16 7.44
CA LEU A 17 -10.65 -0.86 7.81
C LEU A 17 -10.55 0.20 8.93
N VAL A 18 -11.47 1.16 8.94
CA VAL A 18 -11.52 2.28 9.89
C VAL A 18 -12.23 1.88 11.18
N THR A 19 -13.34 1.17 11.11
CA THR A 19 -14.22 0.89 12.26
C THR A 19 -13.88 -0.40 13.00
N ALA A 20 -13.12 -1.32 12.40
CA ALA A 20 -12.71 -2.59 13.03
C ALA A 20 -11.17 -2.71 13.17
N PRO A 21 -10.51 -1.83 13.95
CA PRO A 21 -9.04 -1.73 13.98
C PRO A 21 -8.32 -2.99 14.47
N SER A 22 -8.93 -3.79 15.34
CA SER A 22 -8.37 -5.06 15.85
C SER A 22 -8.75 -6.29 15.02
N GLN A 23 -9.59 -6.14 14.00
CA GLN A 23 -10.23 -7.23 13.26
C GLN A 23 -10.24 -6.99 11.74
N ARG A 24 -9.13 -6.50 11.19
CA ARG A 24 -8.98 -6.13 9.77
C ARG A 24 -8.87 -7.30 8.79
N THR A 25 -9.43 -8.47 9.13
CA THR A 25 -9.49 -9.58 8.16
C THR A 25 -10.63 -9.32 7.18
N LEU A 26 -10.45 -9.70 5.91
CA LEU A 26 -11.48 -9.50 4.89
C LEU A 26 -12.79 -10.21 5.25
N THR A 27 -12.72 -11.36 5.91
CA THR A 27 -13.87 -12.10 6.42
C THR A 27 -14.65 -11.30 7.48
N LEU A 28 -13.97 -10.70 8.44
CA LEU A 28 -14.63 -9.95 9.52
C LEU A 28 -15.21 -8.64 8.99
N ILE A 29 -14.47 -7.94 8.13
CA ILE A 29 -15.00 -6.74 7.46
C ILE A 29 -16.25 -7.09 6.63
N ALA A 30 -16.20 -8.16 5.82
CA ALA A 30 -17.36 -8.57 5.03
C ALA A 30 -18.55 -8.95 5.90
N THR A 31 -18.33 -9.59 7.05
CA THR A 31 -19.39 -9.99 7.99
C THR A 31 -20.05 -8.79 8.67
N HIS A 32 -19.27 -7.77 9.06
CA HIS A 32 -19.77 -6.65 9.87
C HIS A 32 -20.13 -5.40 9.07
N CYS A 33 -19.55 -5.21 7.89
CA CYS A 33 -19.66 -3.96 7.14
C CYS A 33 -20.28 -4.15 5.75
N SER A 34 -20.60 -5.39 5.32
CA SER A 34 -21.17 -5.62 3.99
C SER A 34 -22.31 -6.64 4.01
N SER A 35 -23.25 -6.46 3.08
CA SER A 35 -24.25 -7.49 2.75
C SER A 35 -23.75 -8.46 1.67
N MET A 36 -22.48 -8.36 1.28
CA MET A 36 -21.86 -9.18 0.23
C MET A 36 -21.22 -10.44 0.82
N ASN A 37 -21.11 -11.49 0.01
CA ASN A 37 -20.38 -12.69 0.43
C ASN A 37 -18.86 -12.43 0.54
N ASN A 38 -18.19 -13.19 1.42
CA ASN A 38 -16.75 -13.08 1.68
C ASN A 38 -15.89 -13.22 0.41
N GLN A 39 -16.34 -14.00 -0.57
CA GLN A 39 -15.63 -14.23 -1.81
C GLN A 39 -15.57 -12.95 -2.67
N ALA A 40 -16.71 -12.27 -2.89
CA ALA A 40 -16.75 -11.02 -3.63
C ALA A 40 -15.90 -9.93 -2.97
N PHE A 41 -15.86 -9.93 -1.63
CA PHE A 41 -15.04 -9.02 -0.85
C PHE A 41 -13.54 -9.31 -0.97
N SER A 42 -13.16 -10.59 -1.01
CA SER A 42 -11.75 -10.99 -1.16
C SER A 42 -11.21 -10.72 -2.57
N HIS A 43 -12.06 -10.85 -3.59
CA HIS A 43 -11.69 -10.51 -4.97
C HIS A 43 -11.57 -9.00 -5.20
N PHE A 44 -12.25 -8.16 -4.41
CA PHE A 44 -12.21 -6.71 -4.63
C PHE A 44 -10.79 -6.12 -4.56
N PRO A 45 -10.03 -6.22 -3.46
CA PRO A 45 -8.69 -5.64 -3.40
C PRO A 45 -7.67 -6.38 -4.29
N ALA A 46 -7.92 -7.66 -4.59
CA ALA A 46 -6.98 -8.51 -5.33
C ALA A 46 -7.14 -8.45 -6.86
N GLN A 47 -8.36 -8.25 -7.38
CA GLN A 47 -8.68 -8.41 -8.81
C GLN A 47 -9.47 -7.24 -9.38
N SER A 48 -9.95 -6.29 -8.57
CA SER A 48 -10.66 -5.14 -9.11
C SER A 48 -9.69 -4.28 -9.94
N PRO A 49 -10.06 -3.87 -11.17
CA PRO A 49 -9.25 -2.98 -11.98
C PRO A 49 -9.42 -1.55 -11.47
N TRP A 50 -8.77 -1.22 -10.35
CA TRP A 50 -8.71 0.14 -9.84
C TRP A 50 -7.31 0.71 -10.05
N ASP A 51 -7.26 1.97 -10.44
CA ASP A 51 -6.01 2.70 -10.58
C ASP A 51 -5.68 3.35 -9.23
N HIS A 52 -4.70 2.77 -8.53
CA HIS A 52 -4.27 3.26 -7.24
C HIS A 52 -3.69 4.69 -7.30
N ARG A 53 -3.14 5.10 -8.45
CA ARG A 53 -2.65 6.46 -8.65
C ARG A 53 -3.79 7.45 -8.63
N LYS A 54 -4.85 7.21 -9.40
CA LYS A 54 -6.04 8.08 -9.41
C LYS A 54 -6.66 8.23 -8.02
N LEU A 55 -6.72 7.15 -7.23
CA LEU A 55 -7.20 7.23 -5.85
C LEU A 55 -6.27 8.09 -4.97
N THR A 56 -4.96 7.89 -5.08
CA THR A 56 -3.96 8.65 -4.31
C THR A 56 -4.01 10.13 -4.68
N ASP A 57 -4.05 10.46 -5.97
CA ASP A 57 -4.12 11.83 -6.48
C ASP A 57 -5.41 12.52 -6.02
N TRP A 58 -6.55 11.80 -5.99
CA TRP A 58 -7.81 12.31 -5.44
C TRP A 58 -7.70 12.60 -3.93
N ILE A 59 -7.14 11.67 -3.15
CA ILE A 59 -6.91 11.87 -1.71
C ILE A 59 -6.00 13.09 -1.48
N MET A 60 -4.97 13.27 -2.31
CA MET A 60 -4.09 14.43 -2.24
C MET A 60 -4.85 15.74 -2.51
N ASP A 61 -5.65 15.82 -3.58
CA ASP A 61 -6.44 17.02 -3.89
C ASP A 61 -7.40 17.39 -2.74
N GLN A 62 -8.10 16.39 -2.18
CA GLN A 62 -8.99 16.62 -1.04
C GLN A 62 -8.21 17.01 0.23
N GLY A 63 -7.10 16.34 0.48
CA GLY A 63 -6.23 16.59 1.63
C GLY A 63 -5.59 17.97 1.60
N TRP A 64 -5.22 18.47 0.42
CA TRP A 64 -4.58 19.79 0.28
C TRP A 64 -5.47 20.92 0.75
N ARG A 65 -6.77 20.82 0.46
CA ARG A 65 -7.78 21.79 0.90
C ARG A 65 -7.94 21.85 2.42
N THR A 66 -7.53 20.80 3.14
CA THR A 66 -7.69 20.70 4.60
C THR A 66 -6.39 20.95 5.36
N ILE A 67 -5.23 20.51 4.85
CA ILE A 67 -3.96 20.61 5.58
C ILE A 67 -3.35 22.02 5.51
N GLY A 68 -3.50 22.72 4.39
CA GLY A 68 -3.00 24.07 4.17
C GLY A 68 -1.47 24.22 4.15
N ASN A 69 -0.99 25.45 4.02
CA ASN A 69 0.43 25.76 3.74
C ASN A 69 1.32 25.73 5.01
N ASN A 70 2.64 25.88 4.82
CA ASN A 70 3.67 25.97 5.86
C ASN A 70 3.86 24.70 6.72
N GLY A 71 3.79 23.53 6.08
CA GLY A 71 4.18 22.25 6.65
C GLY A 71 5.55 21.79 6.14
N ALA A 72 5.94 20.57 6.53
CA ALA A 72 7.17 19.93 6.11
C ALA A 72 6.90 18.70 5.24
N LEU A 73 7.79 18.44 4.30
CA LEU A 73 7.84 17.17 3.60
C LEU A 73 8.63 16.17 4.45
N VAL A 74 8.03 15.02 4.75
CA VAL A 74 8.67 13.91 5.46
C VAL A 74 8.73 12.73 4.52
N ILE A 75 9.93 12.16 4.42
CA ILE A 75 10.19 10.93 3.70
C ILE A 75 10.69 9.92 4.73
N ASP A 76 10.04 8.77 4.80
CA ASP A 76 10.39 7.74 5.75
C ASP A 76 10.14 6.34 5.18
N GLU A 77 10.88 5.37 5.68
CA GLU A 77 10.63 3.96 5.38
C GLU A 77 9.83 3.32 6.51
N CYS A 78 8.90 2.45 6.14
CA CYS A 78 8.11 1.72 7.12
C CYS A 78 8.09 0.23 6.76
N GLY A 79 8.44 -0.59 7.74
CA GLY A 79 8.54 -2.04 7.60
C GLY A 79 7.30 -2.74 8.15
N ASN A 80 6.78 -3.71 7.40
CA ASN A 80 5.68 -4.56 7.81
C ASN A 80 6.17 -6.02 7.92
N PRO A 81 6.34 -6.57 9.14
CA PRO A 81 6.74 -7.96 9.33
C PRO A 81 5.78 -8.93 8.64
N LYS A 82 6.32 -10.00 8.05
CA LYS A 82 5.56 -11.02 7.34
C LYS A 82 6.03 -12.42 7.73
N ALA A 83 5.07 -13.33 7.82
CA ALA A 83 5.36 -14.76 7.82
C ALA A 83 5.39 -15.29 6.38
N GLY A 84 6.41 -16.08 6.02
CA GLY A 84 6.51 -16.74 4.71
C GLY A 84 7.21 -15.93 3.60
N LYS A 85 7.17 -16.46 2.38
CA LYS A 85 7.98 -15.98 1.22
C LYS A 85 7.17 -15.40 0.06
N HIS A 86 5.84 -15.45 0.13
CA HIS A 86 4.94 -15.12 -0.99
C HIS A 86 4.49 -13.66 -1.03
N SER A 87 4.66 -12.91 0.07
CA SER A 87 4.39 -11.47 0.04
C SER A 87 5.38 -10.78 -0.89
N VAL A 88 4.90 -9.97 -1.83
CA VAL A 88 5.71 -9.26 -2.83
C VAL A 88 6.86 -8.49 -2.15
N ALA A 89 8.08 -8.59 -2.66
CA ALA A 89 9.26 -7.92 -2.10
C ALA A 89 9.60 -8.24 -0.64
N VAL A 90 9.02 -9.31 -0.05
CA VAL A 90 9.38 -9.72 1.32
C VAL A 90 10.80 -10.29 1.36
N SER A 91 11.60 -9.83 2.30
CA SER A 91 12.94 -10.37 2.54
C SER A 91 13.36 -10.12 3.99
N ARG A 92 14.46 -10.77 4.41
CA ARG A 92 15.11 -10.46 5.68
C ARG A 92 15.89 -9.15 5.54
N GLN A 93 15.31 -8.09 6.07
CA GLN A 93 15.84 -6.72 6.00
C GLN A 93 15.55 -5.96 7.29
N TYR A 94 16.17 -4.80 7.49
CA TYR A 94 15.93 -4.01 8.69
C TYR A 94 14.49 -3.47 8.66
N CYS A 95 13.72 -3.78 9.69
CA CYS A 95 12.34 -3.35 9.85
C CYS A 95 12.27 -2.30 10.95
N GLY A 96 12.21 -1.03 10.56
CA GLY A 96 12.24 0.11 11.49
C GLY A 96 11.20 0.01 12.61
N ASN A 97 10.00 -0.48 12.29
CA ASN A 97 8.88 -0.60 13.23
C ASN A 97 9.15 -1.52 14.42
N ILE A 98 10.08 -2.47 14.28
CA ILE A 98 10.45 -3.43 15.33
C ILE A 98 11.93 -3.35 15.71
N GLY A 99 12.68 -2.40 15.13
CA GLY A 99 14.07 -2.11 15.49
C GLY A 99 15.09 -3.22 15.21
N LYS A 100 14.80 -4.15 14.29
CA LYS A 100 15.68 -5.30 14.02
C LYS A 100 15.57 -5.81 12.59
N LEU A 101 16.53 -6.68 12.21
CA LEU A 101 16.43 -7.49 11.00
C LEU A 101 15.29 -8.51 11.15
N GLU A 102 14.36 -8.48 10.21
CA GLU A 102 13.21 -9.38 10.19
C GLU A 102 12.72 -9.62 8.76
N ASN A 103 12.04 -10.74 8.55
CA ASN A 103 11.31 -10.96 7.30
C ASN A 103 10.18 -9.93 7.17
N SER A 104 10.35 -8.96 6.28
CA SER A 104 9.46 -7.80 6.19
C SER A 104 9.32 -7.30 4.75
N GLN A 105 8.18 -6.68 4.48
CA GLN A 105 8.00 -5.79 3.34
C GLN A 105 8.31 -4.37 3.79
N VAL A 106 9.07 -3.62 3.00
CA VAL A 106 9.41 -2.23 3.33
C VAL A 106 8.85 -1.32 2.25
N GLY A 107 8.06 -0.34 2.66
CA GLY A 107 7.62 0.75 1.80
C GLY A 107 8.39 2.03 2.12
N VAL A 108 8.64 2.84 1.10
CA VAL A 108 9.11 4.22 1.24
C VAL A 108 7.90 5.12 1.05
N PHE A 109 7.68 6.03 1.99
CA PHE A 109 6.50 6.89 2.05
C PHE A 109 6.93 8.35 2.04
N MET A 110 6.17 9.16 1.32
CA MET A 110 6.31 10.61 1.28
C MET A 110 5.02 11.23 1.80
N ALA A 111 5.12 12.02 2.84
CA ALA A 111 3.98 12.68 3.47
C ALA A 111 4.25 14.17 3.71
N TYR A 112 3.21 14.98 3.55
CA TYR A 112 3.21 16.35 4.04
C TYR A 112 2.66 16.40 5.46
N VAL A 113 3.35 17.16 6.30
CA VAL A 113 3.21 17.14 7.75
C VAL A 113 3.02 18.56 8.25
N LYS A 114 1.93 18.82 8.96
CA LYS A 114 1.67 20.12 9.60
C LYS A 114 0.97 19.93 10.94
N GLY A 115 1.66 20.21 12.04
CA GLY A 115 1.14 19.96 13.38
C GLY A 115 0.75 18.47 13.56
N ASP A 116 -0.50 18.24 13.92
CA ASP A 116 -1.13 16.92 14.07
C ASP A 116 -1.64 16.32 12.74
N ARG A 117 -1.59 17.07 11.64
CA ARG A 117 -2.09 16.63 10.34
C ARG A 117 -0.99 15.92 9.53
N ARG A 118 -1.39 14.88 8.82
CA ARG A 118 -0.55 14.08 7.93
C ARG A 118 -1.31 13.84 6.63
N LEU A 119 -0.69 14.15 5.49
CA LEU A 119 -1.22 13.82 4.17
C LEU A 119 -0.20 12.95 3.44
N LEU A 120 -0.58 11.72 3.10
CA LEU A 120 0.25 10.87 2.25
C LEU A 120 0.24 11.43 0.82
N LEU A 121 1.41 11.74 0.29
CA LEU A 121 1.60 12.23 -1.08
C LEU A 121 1.99 11.11 -2.01
N ASN A 122 2.88 10.22 -1.57
CA ASN A 122 3.37 9.15 -2.42
C ASN A 122 3.86 7.97 -1.59
N TYR A 123 3.92 6.81 -2.23
CA TYR A 123 4.51 5.62 -1.66
C TYR A 123 5.05 4.71 -2.76
N ARG A 124 6.12 3.99 -2.44
CA ARG A 124 6.70 2.94 -3.30
C ARG A 124 7.10 1.76 -2.45
N LEU A 125 6.85 0.57 -2.96
CA LEU A 125 7.39 -0.66 -2.36
C LEU A 125 8.88 -0.74 -2.71
N TYR A 126 9.73 -0.95 -1.71
CA TYR A 126 11.14 -1.26 -1.95
C TYR A 126 11.27 -2.72 -2.34
N ILE A 127 11.81 -2.99 -3.53
CA ILE A 127 12.05 -4.34 -4.05
C ILE A 127 13.54 -4.67 -3.88
N PRO A 128 13.91 -5.58 -2.96
CA PRO A 128 15.31 -5.94 -2.71
C PRO A 128 15.98 -6.54 -3.95
N ALA A 129 17.29 -6.34 -4.10
CA ALA A 129 18.07 -6.89 -5.22
C ALA A 129 17.83 -8.40 -5.46
N TYR A 130 17.82 -9.20 -4.38
CA TYR A 130 17.54 -10.64 -4.45
C TYR A 130 16.18 -11.01 -5.08
N TRP A 131 15.18 -10.11 -5.05
CA TRP A 131 13.94 -10.32 -5.81
C TRP A 131 14.15 -10.03 -7.29
N ILE A 132 14.85 -8.93 -7.62
CA ILE A 132 15.14 -8.52 -9.00
C ILE A 132 16.04 -9.55 -9.71
N ASP A 133 16.94 -10.20 -8.98
CA ASP A 133 17.82 -11.26 -9.48
C ASP A 133 17.05 -12.56 -9.82
N ASP A 134 15.75 -12.63 -9.52
CA ASP A 134 14.83 -13.74 -9.83
C ASP A 134 13.60 -13.23 -10.61
N PRO A 135 13.73 -13.02 -11.94
CA PRO A 135 12.66 -12.47 -12.77
C PRO A 135 11.39 -13.33 -12.77
N ASP A 136 11.52 -14.65 -12.69
CA ASP A 136 10.38 -15.58 -12.64
C ASP A 136 9.55 -15.35 -11.37
N ARG A 137 10.22 -15.10 -10.24
CA ARG A 137 9.55 -14.73 -8.99
C ARG A 137 8.87 -13.36 -9.08
N CYS A 138 9.50 -12.38 -9.73
CA CYS A 138 8.87 -11.08 -9.97
C CYS A 138 7.59 -11.21 -10.82
N ASP A 139 7.65 -12.03 -11.87
CA ASP A 139 6.52 -12.28 -12.77
C ASP A 139 5.39 -13.03 -12.07
N ALA A 140 5.71 -14.07 -11.31
CA ALA A 140 4.73 -14.82 -10.51
C ALA A 140 4.03 -13.94 -9.45
N ALA A 141 4.74 -12.91 -8.95
CA ALA A 141 4.20 -11.93 -8.00
C ALA A 141 3.43 -10.77 -8.66
N GLY A 142 3.42 -10.70 -10.00
CA GLY A 142 2.75 -9.63 -10.75
C GLY A 142 3.45 -8.27 -10.66
N ILE A 143 4.77 -8.24 -10.45
CA ILE A 143 5.54 -6.98 -10.44
C ILE A 143 5.66 -6.46 -11.88
N PRO A 144 5.23 -5.22 -12.19
CA PRO A 144 5.37 -4.64 -13.53
C PRO A 144 6.82 -4.61 -14.00
N LYS A 145 7.07 -4.84 -15.30
CA LYS A 145 8.43 -4.96 -15.86
C LYS A 145 9.28 -3.71 -15.63
N GLU A 146 8.68 -2.52 -15.68
CA GLU A 146 9.31 -1.24 -15.36
C GLU A 146 9.73 -1.09 -13.89
N HIS A 147 9.27 -1.99 -13.02
CA HIS A 147 9.63 -2.08 -11.61
C HIS A 147 10.55 -3.26 -11.30
N GLN A 148 10.83 -4.13 -12.27
CA GLN A 148 11.81 -5.23 -12.16
C GLN A 148 13.24 -4.73 -12.39
N VAL A 149 13.58 -3.59 -11.79
CA VAL A 149 14.92 -3.01 -11.79
C VAL A 149 15.26 -2.60 -10.37
N PHE A 150 16.48 -2.90 -9.94
CA PHE A 150 16.92 -2.53 -8.61
C PHE A 150 16.97 -1.00 -8.46
N LYS A 151 16.40 -0.50 -7.37
CA LYS A 151 16.46 0.90 -6.96
C LYS A 151 16.70 0.95 -5.47
N THR A 152 17.68 1.74 -5.06
CA THR A 152 17.86 2.13 -3.67
C THR A 152 16.62 2.87 -3.17
N LYS A 153 16.44 2.90 -1.85
CA LYS A 153 15.33 3.63 -1.23
C LYS A 153 15.38 5.12 -1.57
N SER A 154 16.58 5.71 -1.65
CA SER A 154 16.79 7.10 -2.07
C SER A 154 16.36 7.36 -3.52
N GLU A 155 16.64 6.44 -4.45
CA GLU A 155 16.19 6.57 -5.84
C GLU A 155 14.66 6.49 -5.93
N LEU A 156 14.00 5.64 -5.14
CA LEU A 156 12.54 5.57 -5.09
C LEU A 156 11.89 6.90 -4.67
N VAL A 157 12.57 7.68 -3.84
CA VAL A 157 12.11 9.01 -3.41
C VAL A 157 12.23 10.02 -4.56
N SER A 158 13.31 10.01 -5.33
CA SER A 158 13.50 10.94 -6.46
C SER A 158 12.46 10.76 -7.58
N MET A 159 11.80 9.60 -7.66
CA MET A 159 10.74 9.32 -8.62
C MET A 159 9.34 9.70 -8.12
N ALA A 160 9.23 10.22 -6.89
CA ALA A 160 7.96 10.49 -6.24
C ALA A 160 7.52 11.97 -6.35
N VAL A 161 8.29 12.80 -7.06
CA VAL A 161 8.08 14.24 -7.26
C VAL A 161 7.58 14.51 -8.67
#